data_AF-U1QKD4-F1
#
_entry.id   AF-U1QKD4-F1
#
_cell.length_a   1.000
_cell.length_b   1.000
_cell.length_c   1.000
_cell.angle_alpha   90.00
_cell.angle_beta   90.00
_cell.angle_gamma   90.00
#
_symmetry.space_group_name_H-M   'P 1'
#
loop_
_entity.id
_entity.type
_entity.pdbx_description
1 polymer ?
#
loop_
_entity_poly.entity_id
_entity_poly.type
_entity_poly.pdbx_seq_one_letter_code
_entity_poly.pdbx_strand_id
1 'polypeptide(L)'
;MPSARSRLAAISGRLAQLGRRKLRSFRRWLENTRNFIHLSLLLFIPLLIGGVTLLADTLDLLPFLLFPPLVSGAYSLFREPESQYASPRRFVGGMTLGAVCGWIAVTASTRYLQQVPPDALQINPGAAAFAVLLTGLLTWGLDLEEPQAFSTALLVLATGATQIVYVVSVFLSASLVVVVFLIWRSEVYEQRADYLYQTTHADDQVLVPMRGDTAETVATFGARLAAAHETGKIVLFSAVEEAETAVDDTAVDTDGGTVVRGGSPDDQHLTDLTGSARETAETLEATADHLREQFDIPCEVVITTGNADAAQLAVRTATETNCDLIVTPYRTTDTELTPFVRSLFDSRLDVVALRTD
;
A
#
# COMPACT_ATOMS: atom_id res chain seq x y z
N MET A 1 5.87 29.94 38.44
CA MET A 1 6.55 28.71 37.98
C MET A 1 5.57 27.88 37.16
N PRO A 2 5.87 27.55 35.89
CA PRO A 2 4.95 26.80 35.06
C PRO A 2 4.76 25.38 35.61
N SER A 3 3.51 24.95 35.75
CA SER A 3 3.12 23.68 36.36
C SER A 3 3.63 22.48 35.55
N ALA A 4 3.95 21.37 36.21
CA ALA A 4 4.52 20.16 35.59
C ALA A 4 3.72 19.63 34.38
N ARG A 5 2.42 19.94 34.32
CA ARG A 5 1.51 19.57 33.22
C ARG A 5 1.81 20.32 31.91
N SER A 6 2.24 21.59 31.96
CA SER A 6 2.58 22.34 30.74
C SER A 6 3.94 21.91 30.15
N ARG A 7 4.86 21.46 30.99
CA ARG A 7 6.13 20.86 30.55
C ARG A 7 5.92 19.48 29.89
N LEU A 8 5.02 18.66 30.42
CA LEU A 8 4.67 17.37 29.81
C LEU A 8 3.97 17.53 28.46
N ALA A 9 3.07 18.50 28.32
CA ALA A 9 2.41 18.80 27.04
C ALA A 9 3.38 19.31 25.95
N ALA A 10 4.37 20.11 26.34
CA ALA A 10 5.40 20.59 25.42
C ALA A 10 6.35 19.46 24.96
N ILE A 11 6.64 18.50 25.84
CA ILE A 11 7.46 17.33 25.52
C ILE A 11 6.68 16.32 24.67
N SER A 12 5.39 16.11 24.94
CA SER A 12 4.53 15.23 24.15
C SER A 12 4.30 15.77 22.74
N GLY A 13 4.18 17.10 22.57
CA GLY A 13 4.09 17.73 21.25
C GLY A 13 5.32 17.48 20.37
N ARG A 14 6.53 17.58 20.96
CA ARG A 14 7.81 17.32 20.26
C ARG A 14 8.04 15.83 19.98
N LEU A 15 7.63 14.94 20.88
CA LEU A 15 7.68 13.49 20.65
C LEU A 15 6.67 13.04 19.59
N ALA A 16 5.48 13.64 19.54
CA ALA A 16 4.51 13.38 18.48
C ALA A 16 5.05 13.81 17.10
N GLN A 17 5.80 14.91 17.02
CA GLN A 17 6.44 15.36 15.78
C GLN A 17 7.59 14.43 15.33
N LEU A 18 8.41 13.92 16.25
CA LEU A 18 9.45 12.92 15.94
C LEU A 18 8.85 11.55 15.58
N GLY A 19 7.75 11.17 16.23
CA GLY A 19 6.98 9.96 15.92
C GLY A 19 6.40 9.98 14.51
N ARG A 20 5.86 11.13 14.07
CA ARG A 20 5.28 11.29 12.72
C ARG A 20 6.31 11.14 11.60
N ARG A 21 7.53 11.67 11.75
CA ARG A 21 8.62 11.48 10.77
C ARG A 21 9.04 10.01 10.69
N LYS A 22 9.14 9.32 11.83
CA LYS A 22 9.43 7.88 11.86
C LYS A 22 8.29 7.05 11.27
N LEU A 23 7.03 7.43 11.50
CA LEU A 23 5.87 6.72 10.97
C LEU A 23 5.78 6.86 9.44
N ARG A 24 6.09 8.04 8.89
CA ARG A 24 6.23 8.23 7.43
C ARG A 24 7.38 7.40 6.86
N SER A 25 8.54 7.39 7.52
CA SER A 25 9.67 6.54 7.12
C SER A 25 9.36 5.05 7.19
N PHE A 26 8.60 4.61 8.21
CA PHE A 26 8.16 3.23 8.35
C PHE A 26 7.11 2.86 7.29
N ARG A 27 6.19 3.78 6.98
CA ARG A 27 5.21 3.62 5.90
C ARG A 27 5.92 3.50 4.54
N ARG A 28 6.89 4.38 4.26
CA ARG A 28 7.76 4.35 3.07
C ARG A 28 8.65 3.10 3.00
N TRP A 29 9.02 2.54 4.15
CA TRP A 29 9.71 1.24 4.23
C TRP A 29 8.77 0.07 3.95
N LEU A 30 7.53 0.12 4.44
CA LEU A 30 6.45 -0.84 4.13
C LEU A 30 5.99 -0.74 2.67
N GLU A 31 6.14 0.41 2.03
CA GLU A 31 5.85 0.62 0.60
C GLU A 31 6.68 -0.27 -0.32
N ASN A 32 7.86 -0.67 0.13
CA ASN A 32 8.65 -1.66 -0.59
C ASN A 32 7.98 -3.03 -0.46
N THR A 33 7.46 -3.56 -1.57
CA THR A 33 6.80 -4.87 -1.70
C THR A 33 7.56 -5.97 -0.97
N ARG A 34 8.90 -5.96 -1.03
CA ARG A 34 9.73 -6.97 -0.34
C ARG A 34 9.64 -6.87 1.19
N ASN A 35 9.64 -5.66 1.72
CA ASN A 35 9.55 -5.43 3.17
C ASN A 35 8.13 -5.71 3.69
N PHE A 36 7.11 -5.35 2.91
CA PHE A 36 5.73 -5.72 3.20
C PHE A 36 5.56 -7.23 3.31
N ILE A 37 6.06 -7.97 2.31
CA ILE A 37 6.04 -9.45 2.33
C ILE A 37 6.78 -9.98 3.55
N HIS A 38 7.97 -9.45 3.88
CA HIS A 38 8.69 -9.92 5.07
C HIS A 38 7.94 -9.66 6.38
N LEU A 39 7.33 -8.49 6.53
CA LEU A 39 6.57 -8.15 7.73
C LEU A 39 5.28 -8.97 7.82
N SER A 40 4.59 -9.18 6.70
CA SER A 40 3.41 -10.03 6.65
C SER A 40 3.76 -11.48 7.00
N LEU A 41 4.85 -12.04 6.45
CA LEU A 41 5.33 -13.37 6.86
C LEU A 41 5.59 -13.45 8.36
N LEU A 42 6.25 -12.44 8.92
CA LEU A 42 6.61 -12.40 10.34
C LEU A 42 5.38 -12.34 11.26
N LEU A 43 4.24 -11.86 10.77
CA LEU A 43 2.97 -11.83 11.51
C LEU A 43 2.10 -13.06 11.24
N PHE A 44 1.83 -13.34 9.97
CA PHE A 44 0.85 -14.36 9.56
C PHE A 44 1.37 -15.78 9.75
N ILE A 45 2.66 -16.07 9.52
CA ILE A 45 3.17 -17.44 9.71
C ILE A 45 3.10 -17.84 11.19
N PRO A 46 3.63 -17.07 12.16
CA PRO A 46 3.50 -17.45 13.57
C PRO A 46 2.05 -17.56 14.03
N LEU A 47 1.17 -16.65 13.58
CA LEU A 47 -0.25 -16.70 13.92
C LEU A 47 -0.93 -17.95 13.35
N LEU A 48 -0.64 -18.29 12.09
CA LEU A 48 -1.17 -19.48 11.43
C LEU A 48 -0.69 -20.74 12.14
N ILE A 49 0.62 -20.86 12.38
CA ILE A 49 1.19 -22.04 13.06
C ILE A 49 0.67 -22.16 14.49
N GLY A 50 0.56 -21.05 15.23
CA GLY A 50 -0.10 -21.04 16.54
C GLY A 50 -1.55 -21.49 16.45
N GLY A 51 -2.30 -21.00 15.46
CA GLY A 51 -3.70 -21.40 15.21
C GLY A 51 -3.84 -22.89 14.88
N VAL A 52 -3.01 -23.42 13.97
CA VAL A 52 -2.99 -24.86 13.63
C VAL A 52 -2.62 -25.68 14.86
N THR A 53 -1.69 -25.22 15.70
CA THR A 53 -1.29 -25.91 16.92
C THR A 53 -2.41 -25.97 17.95
N LEU A 54 -3.13 -24.87 18.17
CA LEU A 54 -4.31 -24.85 19.03
C LEU A 54 -5.42 -25.76 18.50
N LEU A 55 -5.61 -25.78 17.17
CA LEU A 55 -6.58 -26.67 16.54
C LEU A 55 -6.16 -28.15 16.65
N ALA A 56 -4.86 -28.42 16.60
CA ALA A 56 -4.30 -29.76 16.75
C ALA A 56 -4.42 -30.30 18.19
N ASP A 57 -4.28 -29.44 19.18
CA ASP A 57 -4.45 -29.81 20.60
C ASP A 57 -5.94 -30.07 20.94
N THR A 58 -6.85 -29.40 20.24
CA THR A 58 -8.31 -29.56 20.44
C THR A 58 -8.91 -30.72 19.66
N LEU A 59 -8.25 -31.15 18.58
CA LEU A 59 -8.68 -32.25 17.73
C LEU A 59 -7.65 -33.38 17.86
N ASP A 60 -7.99 -34.47 18.56
CA ASP A 60 -7.20 -35.72 18.69
C ASP A 60 -6.81 -36.38 17.34
N LEU A 61 -7.18 -35.75 16.22
CA LEU A 61 -6.98 -36.17 14.85
C LEU A 61 -5.73 -35.55 14.19
N LEU A 62 -5.02 -34.60 14.82
CA LEU A 62 -3.83 -33.96 14.22
C LEU A 62 -2.51 -34.43 14.85
N PRO A 63 -1.71 -35.24 14.14
CA PRO A 63 -0.36 -35.59 14.60
C PRO A 63 0.54 -34.35 14.61
N PHE A 64 1.16 -34.06 15.76
CA PHE A 64 2.15 -32.98 15.96
C PHE A 64 3.29 -32.98 14.93
N LEU A 65 3.58 -34.10 14.28
CA LEU A 65 4.68 -34.20 13.32
C LEU A 65 4.42 -33.51 11.97
N LEU A 66 3.21 -33.00 11.70
CA LEU A 66 2.90 -32.29 10.45
C LEU A 66 3.53 -30.88 10.36
N PHE A 67 4.02 -30.33 11.47
CA PHE A 67 4.50 -28.94 11.49
C PHE A 67 5.68 -28.68 10.54
N PRO A 68 6.74 -29.51 10.44
CA PRO A 68 7.85 -29.21 9.54
C PRO A 68 7.44 -29.00 8.07
N PRO A 69 6.75 -29.96 7.39
CA PRO A 69 6.37 -29.75 5.98
C PRO A 69 5.34 -28.64 5.80
N LEU A 70 4.45 -28.45 6.78
CA LEU A 70 3.39 -27.45 6.72
C LEU A 70 3.94 -26.03 6.89
N VAL A 71 4.88 -25.82 7.82
CA VAL A 71 5.57 -24.53 8.01
C VAL A 71 6.37 -24.17 6.78
N SER A 72 7.14 -25.09 6.22
CA SER A 72 7.99 -24.79 5.07
C SER A 72 7.18 -24.53 3.80
N GLY A 73 6.06 -25.23 3.58
CA GLY A 73 5.20 -24.92 2.43
C GLY A 73 4.33 -23.67 2.65
N ALA A 74 3.87 -23.39 3.87
CA ALA A 74 3.27 -22.09 4.20
C ALA A 74 4.27 -20.95 3.94
N TYR A 75 5.52 -21.10 4.37
CA TYR A 75 6.57 -20.12 4.10
C TYR A 75 6.75 -19.86 2.60
N SER A 76 6.80 -20.91 1.78
CA SER A 76 6.89 -20.77 0.31
C SER A 76 5.68 -20.04 -0.29
N LEU A 77 4.46 -20.40 0.13
CA LEU A 77 3.22 -19.77 -0.31
C LEU A 77 3.22 -18.26 -0.06
N PHE A 78 3.58 -17.84 1.15
CA PHE A 78 3.54 -16.44 1.55
C PHE A 78 4.73 -15.63 1.00
N ARG A 79 5.92 -16.24 0.84
CA ARG A 79 7.13 -15.54 0.38
C ARG A 79 7.07 -15.22 -1.10
N GLU A 80 6.56 -16.14 -1.91
CA GLU A 80 6.56 -16.04 -3.37
C GLU A 80 5.15 -16.31 -3.95
N PRO A 81 4.13 -15.49 -3.60
CA PRO A 81 2.71 -15.77 -3.90
C PRO A 81 2.37 -15.78 -5.40
N GLU A 82 3.20 -15.16 -6.23
CA GLU A 82 3.06 -15.13 -7.69
C GLU A 82 3.82 -16.28 -8.39
N SER A 83 4.61 -17.05 -7.66
CA SER A 83 5.36 -18.17 -8.23
C SER A 83 4.47 -19.36 -8.55
N GLN A 84 4.93 -20.19 -9.49
CA GLN A 84 4.33 -21.49 -9.81
C GLN A 84 4.31 -22.47 -8.63
N TYR A 85 5.15 -22.24 -7.62
CA TYR A 85 5.27 -23.02 -6.37
C TYR A 85 4.34 -22.52 -5.26
N ALA A 86 3.65 -21.39 -5.46
CA ALA A 86 2.63 -20.88 -4.55
C ALA A 86 1.20 -21.21 -5.02
N SER A 87 1.04 -22.31 -5.76
CA SER A 87 -0.27 -22.71 -6.22
C SER A 87 -1.01 -23.52 -5.14
N PRO A 88 -2.19 -23.05 -4.67
CA PRO A 88 -2.92 -23.70 -3.58
C PRO A 88 -3.27 -25.18 -3.87
N ARG A 89 -3.55 -25.48 -5.14
CA ARG A 89 -3.88 -26.83 -5.60
C ARG A 89 -2.67 -27.77 -5.53
N ARG A 90 -1.47 -27.31 -5.92
CA ARG A 90 -0.25 -28.14 -5.82
C ARG A 90 0.16 -28.34 -4.37
N PHE A 91 -0.02 -27.34 -3.50
CA PHE A 91 0.30 -27.48 -2.09
C PHE A 91 -0.58 -28.53 -1.38
N VAL A 92 -1.92 -28.40 -1.47
CA VAL A 92 -2.85 -29.38 -0.85
C VAL A 92 -2.75 -30.73 -1.56
N GLY A 93 -2.74 -30.72 -2.89
CA GLY A 93 -2.64 -31.93 -3.70
C GLY A 93 -1.34 -32.68 -3.44
N GLY A 94 -0.19 -32.01 -3.47
CA GLY A 94 1.12 -32.61 -3.27
C GLY A 94 1.28 -33.23 -1.89
N MET A 95 0.89 -32.52 -0.82
CA MET A 95 0.99 -33.07 0.54
C MET A 95 0.04 -34.25 0.78
N THR A 96 -1.19 -34.17 0.26
CA THR A 96 -2.17 -35.25 0.42
C THR A 96 -1.78 -36.48 -0.38
N LEU A 97 -1.28 -36.27 -1.60
CA LEU A 97 -0.72 -37.33 -2.43
C LEU A 97 0.51 -37.96 -1.77
N GLY A 98 1.42 -37.15 -1.21
CA GLY A 98 2.58 -37.63 -0.46
C GLY A 98 2.17 -38.50 0.72
N ALA A 99 1.18 -38.06 1.50
CA ALA A 99 0.61 -38.85 2.60
C ALA A 99 0.03 -40.19 2.13
N VAL A 100 -0.72 -40.20 1.02
CA VAL A 100 -1.26 -41.43 0.41
C VAL A 100 -0.14 -42.33 -0.11
N CYS A 101 0.91 -41.78 -0.71
CA CYS A 101 2.07 -42.54 -1.20
C CYS A 101 2.83 -43.20 -0.03
N GLY A 102 3.05 -42.46 1.06
CA GLY A 102 3.63 -43.00 2.29
C GLY A 102 2.79 -44.12 2.89
N TRP A 103 1.46 -43.95 2.91
CA TRP A 103 0.54 -45.01 3.35
C TRP A 103 0.63 -46.26 2.46
N ILE A 104 0.58 -46.10 1.14
CA ILE A 104 0.71 -47.22 0.20
C ILE A 104 2.05 -47.92 0.39
N ALA A 105 3.14 -47.17 0.61
CA ALA A 105 4.46 -47.72 0.83
C ALA A 105 4.56 -48.56 2.10
N VAL A 106 4.01 -48.08 3.22
CA VAL A 106 3.94 -48.86 4.47
C VAL A 106 3.08 -50.11 4.28
N THR A 107 1.94 -49.99 3.60
CA THR A 107 1.02 -51.12 3.35
C THR A 107 1.64 -52.17 2.43
N ALA A 108 2.36 -51.74 1.39
CA ALA A 108 3.08 -52.64 0.49
C ALA A 108 4.25 -53.30 1.22
N SER A 109 5.03 -52.56 2.00
CA SER A 109 6.17 -53.10 2.75
C SER A 109 5.74 -54.13 3.79
N THR A 110 4.68 -53.84 4.56
CA THR A 110 4.12 -54.78 5.55
C THR A 110 3.56 -56.05 4.91
N ARG A 111 2.92 -55.93 3.73
CA ARG A 111 2.30 -57.06 3.02
C ARG A 111 3.30 -57.94 2.27
N TYR A 112 4.37 -57.36 1.71
CA TYR A 112 5.30 -58.07 0.83
C TYR A 112 6.68 -58.35 1.45
N LEU A 113 7.12 -57.63 2.50
CA LEU A 113 8.47 -57.75 3.08
C LEU A 113 8.52 -58.26 4.54
N GLN A 114 7.45 -58.89 5.06
CA GLN A 114 7.32 -59.35 6.46
C GLN A 114 8.64 -59.77 7.16
N GLN A 115 9.11 -59.00 8.15
CA GLN A 115 9.86 -59.49 9.35
C GLN A 115 10.27 -58.43 10.40
N VAL A 116 9.50 -57.40 10.73
CA VAL A 116 9.79 -56.59 11.95
C VAL A 116 8.50 -56.21 12.68
N PRO A 117 8.39 -56.46 14.00
CA PRO A 117 7.27 -55.99 14.81
C PRO A 117 7.20 -54.45 14.82
N PRO A 118 5.99 -53.86 14.91
CA PRO A 118 5.75 -52.41 14.82
C PRO A 118 6.27 -51.56 16.00
N ASP A 119 7.09 -52.12 16.88
CA ASP A 119 7.48 -51.51 18.17
C ASP A 119 8.89 -50.90 18.19
N ALA A 120 9.62 -50.91 17.08
CA ALA A 120 10.88 -50.20 16.98
C ALA A 120 10.79 -49.17 15.87
N LEU A 121 11.19 -47.93 16.18
CA LEU A 121 11.50 -46.81 15.27
C LEU A 121 12.56 -47.17 14.20
N GLN A 122 12.38 -48.27 13.48
CA GLN A 122 13.24 -48.73 12.40
C GLN A 122 12.58 -48.38 11.08
N ILE A 123 13.00 -47.25 10.52
CA ILE A 123 12.61 -46.82 9.19
C ILE A 123 13.18 -47.85 8.20
N ASN A 124 12.32 -48.66 7.57
CA ASN A 124 12.74 -49.61 6.56
C ASN A 124 13.25 -48.84 5.32
N PRO A 125 14.54 -48.98 4.93
CA PRO A 125 15.08 -48.25 3.78
C PRO A 125 14.33 -48.51 2.48
N GLY A 126 13.83 -49.73 2.28
CA GLY A 126 13.05 -50.10 1.11
C GLY A 126 11.68 -49.43 1.06
N ALA A 127 10.99 -49.32 2.21
CA ALA A 127 9.72 -48.60 2.30
C ALA A 127 9.91 -47.10 2.02
N ALA A 128 10.99 -46.51 2.56
CA ALA A 128 11.30 -45.10 2.34
C ALA A 128 11.64 -44.81 0.87
N ALA A 129 12.48 -45.63 0.25
CA ALA A 129 12.81 -45.51 -1.18
C ALA A 129 11.56 -45.65 -2.07
N PHE A 130 10.70 -46.62 -1.76
CA PHE A 130 9.44 -46.81 -2.49
C PHE A 130 8.47 -45.64 -2.28
N ALA A 131 8.36 -45.11 -1.05
CA ALA A 131 7.53 -43.93 -0.77
C ALA A 131 7.99 -42.70 -1.59
N VAL A 132 9.29 -42.43 -1.63
CA VAL A 132 9.86 -41.31 -2.41
C VAL A 132 9.65 -41.51 -3.91
N LEU A 133 9.92 -42.71 -4.42
CA LEU A 133 9.73 -43.03 -5.85
C LEU A 133 8.27 -42.89 -6.27
N LEU A 134 7.35 -43.45 -5.48
CA LEU A 134 5.91 -43.38 -5.75
C LEU A 134 5.41 -41.94 -5.67
N THR A 135 5.86 -41.17 -4.67
CA THR A 135 5.53 -39.75 -4.53
C THR A 135 5.98 -38.99 -5.76
N GLY A 136 7.25 -39.11 -6.17
CA GLY A 136 7.77 -38.41 -7.33
C GLY A 136 7.02 -38.75 -8.63
N LEU A 137 6.71 -40.03 -8.85
CA LEU A 137 6.01 -40.48 -10.06
C LEU A 137 4.56 -39.97 -10.11
N LEU A 138 3.84 -40.01 -8.99
CA LEU A 138 2.46 -39.55 -8.93
C LEU A 138 2.36 -38.02 -8.91
N THR A 139 3.24 -37.30 -8.18
CA THR A 139 3.22 -35.83 -8.19
C THR A 139 3.59 -35.28 -9.55
N TRP A 140 4.55 -35.91 -10.23
CA TRP A 140 4.91 -35.54 -11.60
C TRP A 140 3.75 -35.80 -12.57
N GLY A 141 3.13 -36.99 -12.51
CA GLY A 141 2.03 -37.34 -13.40
C GLY A 141 0.76 -36.49 -13.23
N LEU A 142 0.56 -35.88 -12.05
CA LEU A 142 -0.59 -35.03 -11.74
C LEU A 142 -0.28 -33.52 -11.76
N ASP A 143 0.96 -33.13 -12.08
CA ASP A 143 1.44 -31.74 -12.02
C ASP A 143 1.29 -31.10 -10.62
N LEU A 144 1.55 -31.89 -9.58
CA LEU A 144 1.47 -31.54 -8.14
C LEU A 144 2.86 -31.58 -7.46
N GLU A 145 3.93 -31.36 -8.22
CA GLU A 145 5.30 -31.49 -7.72
C GLU A 145 5.63 -30.40 -6.70
N GLU A 146 5.77 -30.81 -5.43
CA GLU A 146 6.12 -29.94 -4.31
C GLU A 146 7.16 -30.64 -3.41
N PRO A 147 8.22 -29.97 -2.96
CA PRO A 147 9.23 -30.57 -2.07
C PRO A 147 8.63 -31.13 -0.77
N GLN A 148 7.55 -30.51 -0.28
CA GLN A 148 6.87 -30.92 0.96
C GLN A 148 6.16 -32.26 0.83
N ALA A 149 5.75 -32.66 -0.38
CA ALA A 149 5.12 -33.95 -0.62
C ALA A 149 6.00 -35.12 -0.16
N PHE A 150 7.30 -35.06 -0.46
CA PHE A 150 8.28 -36.07 -0.05
C PHE A 150 8.43 -36.15 1.48
N SER A 151 8.46 -34.99 2.15
CA SER A 151 8.50 -34.93 3.61
C SER A 151 7.25 -35.56 4.23
N THR A 152 6.06 -35.25 3.72
CA THR A 152 4.80 -35.85 4.19
C THR A 152 4.72 -37.35 3.95
N ALA A 153 5.29 -37.86 2.85
CA ALA A 153 5.34 -39.29 2.57
C ALA A 153 6.23 -40.04 3.57
N LEU A 154 7.41 -39.50 3.87
CA LEU A 154 8.35 -40.10 4.82
C LEU A 154 7.84 -40.05 6.26
N LEU A 155 7.10 -39.01 6.63
CA LEU A 155 6.56 -38.85 7.99
C LEU A 155 5.56 -39.96 8.38
N VAL A 156 4.81 -40.50 7.41
CA VAL A 156 3.93 -41.67 7.63
C VAL A 156 4.72 -42.87 8.15
N LEU A 157 5.93 -43.08 7.61
CA LEU A 157 6.78 -44.20 8.00
C LEU A 157 7.36 -44.02 9.41
N ALA A 158 7.49 -42.78 9.89
CA ALA A 158 8.04 -42.47 11.20
C ALA A 158 6.98 -42.40 12.31
N THR A 159 5.75 -42.02 11.98
CA THR A 159 4.70 -41.72 12.98
C THR A 159 3.95 -42.95 13.48
N GLY A 160 3.88 -44.03 12.70
CA GLY A 160 3.12 -45.24 13.06
C GLY A 160 1.62 -44.99 13.31
N ALA A 161 1.12 -43.79 13.01
CA ALA A 161 -0.25 -43.38 13.24
C ALA A 161 -1.20 -44.20 12.35
N THR A 162 -2.48 -44.29 12.75
CA THR A 162 -3.52 -44.85 11.89
C THR A 162 -3.52 -44.10 10.56
N GLN A 163 -3.16 -44.82 9.49
CA GLN A 163 -2.76 -44.24 8.22
C GLN A 163 -3.85 -43.34 7.60
N ILE A 164 -5.12 -43.67 7.84
CA ILE A 164 -6.29 -42.88 7.42
C ILE A 164 -6.35 -41.54 8.15
N VAL A 165 -6.22 -41.56 9.49
CA VAL A 165 -6.23 -40.33 10.30
C VAL A 165 -5.09 -39.41 9.89
N TYR A 166 -3.92 -39.98 9.59
CA TYR A 166 -2.81 -39.20 9.07
C TYR A 166 -3.17 -38.49 7.75
N VAL A 167 -3.66 -39.20 6.73
CA VAL A 167 -4.02 -38.58 5.43
C VAL A 167 -5.09 -37.49 5.60
N VAL A 168 -6.11 -37.74 6.43
CA VAL A 168 -7.17 -36.76 6.71
C VAL A 168 -6.60 -35.54 7.44
N SER A 169 -5.69 -35.74 8.40
CA SER A 169 -5.05 -34.64 9.14
C SER A 169 -4.19 -33.76 8.23
N VAL A 170 -3.44 -34.37 7.31
CA VAL A 170 -2.64 -33.66 6.30
C VAL A 170 -3.56 -32.83 5.42
N PHE A 171 -4.64 -33.43 4.91
CA PHE A 171 -5.63 -32.75 4.08
C PHE A 171 -6.23 -31.52 4.79
N LEU A 172 -6.79 -31.71 5.99
CA LEU A 172 -7.44 -30.64 6.75
C LEU A 172 -6.47 -29.50 7.08
N SER A 173 -5.25 -29.84 7.51
CA SER A 173 -4.25 -28.84 7.88
C SER A 173 -3.75 -28.06 6.65
N ALA A 174 -3.52 -28.75 5.54
CA ALA A 174 -3.13 -28.13 4.27
C ALA A 174 -4.23 -27.19 3.74
N SER A 175 -5.49 -27.63 3.79
CA SER A 175 -6.63 -26.82 3.38
C SER A 175 -6.78 -25.57 4.24
N LEU A 176 -6.61 -25.68 5.56
CA LEU A 176 -6.66 -24.54 6.47
C LEU A 176 -5.60 -23.49 6.12
N VAL A 177 -4.35 -23.92 5.90
CA VAL A 177 -3.25 -23.03 5.48
C VAL A 177 -3.62 -22.31 4.18
N VAL A 178 -4.16 -23.05 3.19
CA VAL A 178 -4.57 -22.47 1.92
C VAL A 178 -5.69 -21.47 2.07
N VAL A 179 -6.70 -21.74 2.89
CA VAL A 179 -7.80 -20.79 3.13
C VAL A 179 -7.25 -19.49 3.73
N VAL A 180 -6.40 -19.57 4.75
CA VAL A 180 -5.76 -18.38 5.34
C VAL A 180 -4.89 -17.65 4.32
N PHE A 181 -4.13 -18.38 3.50
CA PHE A 181 -3.33 -17.80 2.42
C PHE A 181 -4.19 -17.08 1.38
N LEU A 182 -5.32 -17.66 0.97
CA LEU A 182 -6.21 -17.04 -0.01
C LEU A 182 -6.85 -15.76 0.53
N ILE A 183 -7.30 -15.77 1.79
CA ILE A 183 -7.84 -14.57 2.47
C ILE A 183 -6.76 -13.48 2.56
N TRP A 184 -5.55 -13.85 2.98
CA TRP A 184 -4.43 -12.93 3.02
C TRP A 184 -4.09 -12.39 1.62
N ARG A 185 -4.10 -13.25 0.60
CA ARG A 185 -3.78 -12.87 -0.76
C ARG A 185 -4.78 -11.85 -1.31
N SER A 186 -6.08 -12.08 -1.15
CA SER A 186 -7.09 -11.16 -1.67
C SER A 186 -7.13 -9.84 -0.88
N GLU A 187 -7.21 -9.92 0.45
CA GLU A 187 -7.46 -8.75 1.30
C GLU A 187 -6.20 -7.91 1.55
N VAL A 188 -5.02 -8.53 1.59
CA VAL A 188 -3.78 -7.89 2.04
C VAL A 188 -2.77 -7.76 0.91
N TYR A 189 -2.59 -8.80 0.09
CA TYR A 189 -1.61 -8.76 -1.01
C TYR A 189 -2.14 -8.07 -2.27
N GLU A 190 -3.36 -8.37 -2.72
CA GLU A 190 -3.94 -7.82 -3.95
C GLU A 190 -4.45 -6.38 -3.74
N GLN A 191 -5.06 -6.08 -2.59
CA GLN A 191 -5.49 -4.72 -2.22
C GLN A 191 -4.33 -3.76 -1.90
N ARG A 192 -3.06 -4.19 -2.01
CA ARG A 192 -1.88 -3.35 -1.73
C ARG A 192 -1.82 -2.08 -2.59
N ALA A 193 -2.40 -2.12 -3.78
CA ALA A 193 -2.45 -0.96 -4.67
C ALA A 193 -3.22 0.20 -4.01
N ASP A 194 -4.38 -0.10 -3.41
CA ASP A 194 -5.28 0.93 -2.90
C ASP A 194 -4.79 1.57 -1.59
N TYR A 195 -4.14 0.80 -0.72
CA TYR A 195 -3.68 1.32 0.59
C TYR A 195 -2.33 2.05 0.54
N LEU A 196 -1.51 1.76 -0.47
CA LEU A 196 -0.11 2.18 -0.54
C LEU A 196 0.17 3.13 -1.71
N TYR A 197 -0.50 2.98 -2.87
CA TYR A 197 -0.21 3.78 -4.06
C TYR A 197 -1.03 5.07 -4.15
N GLN A 198 -2.14 5.19 -3.41
CA GLN A 198 -2.96 6.41 -3.41
C GLN A 198 -2.23 7.63 -2.82
N THR A 199 -1.16 7.43 -2.02
CA THR A 199 -0.38 8.52 -1.45
C THR A 199 0.86 8.89 -2.24
N THR A 200 1.35 8.03 -3.14
CA THR A 200 2.57 8.31 -3.93
C THR A 200 2.32 9.28 -5.08
N HIS A 201 1.10 9.34 -5.62
CA HIS A 201 0.76 10.34 -6.63
C HIS A 201 0.62 11.76 -6.07
N ALA A 202 0.52 11.94 -4.75
CA ALA A 202 0.30 13.24 -4.10
C ALA A 202 1.57 13.88 -3.52
N ASP A 203 2.68 13.15 -3.43
CA ASP A 203 3.90 13.56 -2.71
C ASP A 203 4.87 14.44 -3.55
N ASP A 204 4.46 14.91 -4.73
CA ASP A 204 5.26 15.75 -5.65
C ASP A 204 4.37 16.78 -6.39
N GLN A 205 3.30 17.24 -5.75
CA GLN A 205 2.31 18.13 -6.35
C GLN A 205 2.46 19.55 -5.83
N VAL A 206 2.87 20.45 -6.71
CA VAL A 206 3.24 21.81 -6.35
C VAL A 206 2.11 22.79 -6.65
N LEU A 207 1.58 23.49 -5.65
CA LEU A 207 0.67 24.61 -5.86
C LEU A 207 1.46 25.92 -5.91
N VAL A 208 1.21 26.72 -6.95
CA VAL A 208 1.81 28.04 -7.13
C VAL A 208 0.72 29.11 -7.16
N PRO A 209 0.62 29.96 -6.12
CA PRO A 209 -0.25 31.12 -6.14
C PRO A 209 0.30 32.16 -7.11
N MET A 210 -0.43 32.42 -8.19
CA MET A 210 -0.05 33.33 -9.27
C MET A 210 -0.33 34.78 -8.87
N ARG A 211 0.51 35.34 -7.99
CA ARG A 211 0.33 36.68 -7.41
C ARG A 211 1.54 37.60 -7.66
N GLY A 212 1.30 38.71 -8.35
CA GLY A 212 2.28 39.77 -8.58
C GLY A 212 3.32 39.46 -9.66
N ASP A 213 4.23 40.40 -9.89
CA ASP A 213 5.08 40.43 -11.09
C ASP A 213 6.11 39.29 -11.17
N THR A 214 6.46 38.65 -10.05
CA THR A 214 7.42 37.55 -10.01
C THR A 214 6.78 36.17 -10.11
N ALA A 215 5.45 36.10 -10.25
CA ALA A 215 4.68 34.85 -10.24
C ALA A 215 5.15 33.84 -11.28
N GLU A 216 5.46 34.27 -12.51
CA GLU A 216 5.95 33.38 -13.58
C GLU A 216 7.30 32.74 -13.23
N THR A 217 8.20 33.49 -12.60
CA THR A 217 9.51 32.97 -12.17
C THR A 217 9.34 31.95 -11.04
N VAL A 218 8.41 32.20 -10.12
CA VAL A 218 8.04 31.26 -9.05
C VAL A 218 7.40 30.01 -9.65
N ALA A 219 6.53 30.15 -10.64
CA ALA A 219 5.90 29.04 -11.36
C ALA A 219 6.93 28.18 -12.08
N THR A 220 7.94 28.80 -12.70
CA THR A 220 9.08 28.11 -13.33
C THR A 220 9.89 27.31 -12.31
N PHE A 221 10.13 27.87 -11.12
CA PHE A 221 10.80 27.15 -10.04
C PHE A 221 9.96 25.98 -9.51
N GLY A 222 8.65 26.18 -9.33
CA GLY A 222 7.71 25.12 -8.94
C GLY A 222 7.64 24.00 -9.98
N ALA A 223 7.62 24.35 -11.27
CA ALA A 223 7.62 23.40 -12.37
C ALA A 223 8.91 22.59 -12.42
N ARG A 224 10.08 23.21 -12.19
CA ARG A 224 11.36 22.48 -12.06
C ARG A 224 11.36 21.48 -10.92
N LEU A 225 10.72 21.83 -9.80
CA LEU A 225 10.63 20.96 -8.65
C LEU A 225 9.70 19.77 -8.92
N ALA A 226 8.53 20.03 -9.53
CA ALA A 226 7.62 18.97 -9.97
C ALA A 226 8.27 18.06 -11.04
N ALA A 227 8.94 18.63 -12.03
CA ALA A 227 9.59 17.90 -13.12
C ALA A 227 10.80 17.06 -12.69
N ALA A 228 11.35 17.30 -11.48
CA ALA A 228 12.39 16.43 -10.93
C ALA A 228 11.85 15.03 -10.55
N HIS A 229 10.53 14.84 -10.61
CA HIS A 229 9.82 13.62 -10.21
C HIS A 229 8.90 13.13 -11.33
N GLU A 230 8.91 11.81 -11.61
CA GLU A 230 8.17 11.20 -12.74
C GLU A 230 6.64 11.37 -12.65
N THR A 231 6.10 11.65 -11.46
CA THR A 231 4.66 11.84 -11.22
C THR A 231 4.30 13.26 -10.79
N GLY A 232 5.21 14.22 -10.93
CA GLY A 232 5.01 15.59 -10.48
C GLY A 232 3.90 16.31 -11.26
N LYS A 233 3.10 17.12 -10.56
CA LYS A 233 2.06 17.99 -11.14
C LYS A 233 2.25 19.40 -10.61
N ILE A 234 1.97 20.40 -11.42
CA ILE A 234 1.87 21.79 -10.96
C ILE A 234 0.41 22.28 -11.03
N VAL A 235 -0.04 22.95 -9.98
CA VAL A 235 -1.34 23.60 -9.90
C VAL A 235 -1.13 25.11 -9.82
N LEU A 236 -1.56 25.84 -10.85
CA LEU A 236 -1.53 27.30 -10.86
C LEU A 236 -2.84 27.82 -10.25
N PHE A 237 -2.72 28.61 -9.20
CA PHE A 237 -3.86 29.08 -8.41
C PHE A 237 -3.98 30.60 -8.46
N SER A 238 -5.19 31.11 -8.73
CA SER A 238 -5.51 32.53 -8.54
C SER A 238 -6.87 32.69 -7.86
N ALA A 239 -6.97 33.72 -7.01
CA ALA A 239 -8.22 34.14 -6.38
C ALA A 239 -8.63 35.48 -6.98
N VAL A 240 -9.84 35.55 -7.52
CA VAL A 240 -10.41 36.77 -8.11
C VAL A 240 -11.47 37.31 -7.16
N GLU A 241 -11.34 38.57 -6.76
CA GLU A 241 -12.37 39.28 -6.03
C GLU A 241 -13.49 39.64 -7.03
N GLU A 242 -14.73 39.23 -6.74
CA GLU A 242 -15.88 39.71 -7.51
C GLU A 242 -16.04 41.20 -7.21
N ALA A 243 -15.71 42.05 -8.19
CA ALA A 243 -16.07 43.45 -8.14
C ALA A 243 -17.60 43.52 -8.02
N GLU A 244 -18.11 44.23 -7.01
CA GLU A 244 -19.55 44.42 -6.75
C GLU A 244 -20.25 44.99 -8.00
N THR A 245 -20.73 44.12 -8.88
CA THR A 245 -21.71 44.48 -9.89
C THR A 245 -23.03 44.66 -9.16
N ALA A 246 -23.39 45.91 -8.90
CA ALA A 246 -24.69 46.29 -8.37
C ALA A 246 -25.80 45.87 -9.34
N VAL A 247 -26.34 44.65 -9.21
CA VAL A 247 -27.59 44.22 -9.86
C VAL A 247 -28.35 43.24 -8.96
N ASP A 248 -29.40 43.79 -8.37
CA ASP A 248 -30.70 43.24 -7.99
C ASP A 248 -30.82 42.15 -6.90
N ASP A 249 -31.72 42.46 -5.97
CA ASP A 249 -31.95 41.86 -4.66
C ASP A 249 -32.79 40.57 -4.76
N THR A 250 -32.21 39.47 -5.23
CA THR A 250 -32.72 38.10 -4.97
C THR A 250 -31.64 37.03 -5.18
N ALA A 251 -30.81 36.74 -4.17
CA ALA A 251 -30.05 35.48 -4.13
C ALA A 251 -29.83 35.03 -2.68
N VAL A 252 -30.22 33.78 -2.43
CA VAL A 252 -30.05 33.05 -1.18
C VAL A 252 -28.56 32.83 -0.93
N ASP A 253 -28.14 33.11 0.30
CA ASP A 253 -26.83 32.79 0.86
C ASP A 253 -26.54 31.27 0.75
N THR A 254 -25.71 30.90 -0.22
CA THR A 254 -25.06 29.59 -0.29
C THR A 254 -23.55 29.81 -0.24
N ASP A 255 -22.97 29.41 0.88
CA ASP A 255 -21.54 29.43 1.26
C ASP A 255 -20.66 28.53 0.37
N GLY A 256 -20.64 28.80 -0.93
CA GLY A 256 -19.92 28.00 -1.92
C GLY A 256 -19.39 28.86 -3.06
N GLY A 257 -18.19 29.42 -2.88
CA GLY A 257 -17.47 30.08 -3.97
C GLY A 257 -17.30 29.16 -5.18
N THR A 258 -17.37 29.72 -6.38
CA THR A 258 -17.24 28.97 -7.64
C THR A 258 -15.79 28.57 -7.83
N VAL A 259 -15.53 27.26 -7.98
CA VAL A 259 -14.21 26.72 -8.31
C VAL A 259 -14.23 26.28 -9.77
N VAL A 260 -13.41 26.94 -10.60
CA VAL A 260 -13.24 26.61 -12.01
C VAL A 260 -11.94 25.82 -12.15
N ARG A 261 -12.03 24.62 -12.73
CA ARG A 261 -10.88 23.76 -13.02
C ARG A 261 -10.71 23.67 -14.53
N GLY A 262 -9.58 24.14 -15.05
CA GLY A 262 -9.25 24.06 -16.47
C GLY A 262 -8.28 22.92 -16.75
N GLY A 263 -8.68 21.95 -17.60
CA GLY A 263 -7.83 20.80 -17.94
C GLY A 263 -8.32 19.88 -19.06
N SER A 264 -9.47 20.11 -19.70
CA SER A 264 -9.94 19.32 -20.85
C SER A 264 -10.38 20.20 -22.03
N PRO A 265 -10.25 19.75 -23.29
CA PRO A 265 -10.61 20.57 -24.46
C PRO A 265 -12.12 20.82 -24.65
N ASP A 266 -12.99 20.37 -23.74
CA ASP A 266 -14.45 20.32 -23.93
C ASP A 266 -15.23 20.93 -22.74
N ASP A 267 -14.67 21.96 -22.09
CA ASP A 267 -15.27 22.57 -20.90
C ASP A 267 -16.28 23.68 -21.26
N GLN A 268 -17.56 23.29 -21.36
CA GLN A 268 -18.74 24.19 -21.49
C GLN A 268 -19.03 25.06 -20.24
N HIS A 269 -18.11 25.16 -19.27
CA HIS A 269 -18.27 25.95 -18.04
C HIS A 269 -17.71 27.39 -18.13
N LEU A 270 -17.05 27.78 -19.23
CA LEU A 270 -16.45 29.12 -19.38
C LEU A 270 -17.49 30.25 -19.59
N THR A 271 -18.77 29.93 -19.77
CA THR A 271 -19.84 30.90 -20.07
C THR A 271 -20.41 31.63 -18.85
N ASP A 272 -20.08 31.22 -17.63
CA ASP A 272 -20.63 31.78 -16.37
C ASP A 272 -19.60 32.61 -15.58
N LEU A 273 -18.47 32.95 -16.20
CA LEU A 273 -17.39 33.71 -15.57
C LEU A 273 -17.55 35.22 -15.77
N THR A 274 -17.26 36.00 -14.72
CA THR A 274 -17.07 37.44 -14.87
C THR A 274 -15.91 37.74 -15.82
N GLY A 275 -15.95 38.89 -16.52
CA GLY A 275 -14.90 39.25 -17.49
C GLY A 275 -13.48 39.21 -16.91
N SER A 276 -13.33 39.58 -15.63
CA SER A 276 -12.04 39.54 -14.92
C SER A 276 -11.57 38.11 -14.60
N ALA A 277 -12.49 37.21 -14.22
CA ALA A 277 -12.14 35.80 -14.00
C ALA A 277 -11.72 35.11 -15.30
N ARG A 278 -12.35 35.46 -16.42
CA ARG A 278 -12.00 34.93 -17.73
C ARG A 278 -10.62 35.38 -18.21
N GLU A 279 -10.31 36.68 -18.10
CA GLU A 279 -8.98 37.20 -18.46
C GLU A 279 -7.87 36.55 -17.61
N THR A 280 -8.15 36.35 -16.32
CA THR A 280 -7.25 35.63 -15.41
C THR A 280 -7.06 34.17 -15.85
N ALA A 281 -8.14 33.49 -16.26
CA ALA A 281 -8.07 32.12 -16.77
C ALA A 281 -7.20 32.01 -18.01
N GLU A 282 -7.43 32.87 -19.01
CA GLU A 282 -6.68 32.88 -20.27
C GLU A 282 -5.18 33.12 -20.01
N THR A 283 -4.84 33.98 -19.04
CA THR A 283 -3.44 34.23 -18.63
C THR A 283 -2.81 33.02 -17.94
N LEU A 284 -3.55 32.35 -17.05
CA LEU A 284 -3.08 31.17 -16.34
C LEU A 284 -2.92 29.96 -17.26
N GLU A 285 -3.84 29.78 -18.20
CA GLU A 285 -3.78 28.73 -19.22
C GLU A 285 -2.59 28.93 -20.14
N ALA A 286 -2.36 30.16 -20.63
CA ALA A 286 -1.17 30.48 -21.42
C ALA A 286 0.14 30.17 -20.65
N THR A 287 0.17 30.48 -19.34
CA THR A 287 1.31 30.13 -18.48
C THR A 287 1.46 28.63 -18.31
N ALA A 288 0.34 27.92 -18.09
CA ALA A 288 0.32 26.47 -17.93
C ALA A 288 0.82 25.76 -19.19
N ASP A 289 0.39 26.20 -20.38
CA ASP A 289 0.83 25.65 -21.66
C ASP A 289 2.33 25.86 -21.86
N HIS A 290 2.84 27.05 -21.55
CA HIS A 290 4.29 27.31 -21.62
C HIS A 290 5.09 26.35 -20.71
N LEU A 291 4.61 26.11 -19.48
CA LEU A 291 5.25 25.19 -18.55
C LEU A 291 5.14 23.72 -18.98
N ARG A 292 3.99 23.31 -19.55
CA ARG A 292 3.80 21.96 -20.12
C ARG A 292 4.80 21.71 -21.25
N GLU A 293 4.95 22.65 -22.18
CA GLU A 293 5.89 22.54 -23.30
C GLU A 293 7.35 22.51 -22.84
N GLN A 294 7.69 23.29 -21.82
CA GLN A 294 9.07 23.42 -21.36
C GLN A 294 9.53 22.25 -20.48
N PHE A 295 8.64 21.72 -19.63
CA PHE A 295 9.01 20.77 -18.57
C PHE A 295 8.38 19.38 -18.72
N ASP A 296 7.48 19.17 -19.69
CA ASP A 296 6.77 17.90 -19.93
C ASP A 296 6.03 17.37 -18.69
N ILE A 297 5.41 18.28 -17.92
CA ILE A 297 4.64 17.95 -16.71
C ILE A 297 3.15 18.30 -16.87
N PRO A 298 2.25 17.55 -16.20
CA PRO A 298 0.85 17.97 -16.06
C PRO A 298 0.75 19.31 -15.31
N CYS A 299 0.12 20.29 -15.95
CA CYS A 299 -0.28 21.56 -15.33
C CYS A 299 -1.81 21.57 -15.16
N GLU A 300 -2.30 22.07 -14.04
CA GLU A 300 -3.72 22.28 -13.75
C GLU A 300 -3.94 23.75 -13.36
N VAL A 301 -5.02 24.36 -13.83
CA VAL A 301 -5.37 25.75 -13.48
C VAL A 301 -6.60 25.73 -12.59
N VAL A 302 -6.50 26.38 -11.43
CA VAL A 302 -7.61 26.54 -10.49
C VAL A 302 -7.84 28.01 -10.20
N ILE A 303 -9.07 28.44 -10.43
CA ILE A 303 -9.52 29.79 -10.13
C ILE A 303 -10.65 29.68 -9.13
N THR A 304 -10.56 30.49 -8.08
CA THR A 304 -11.62 30.61 -7.08
C THR A 304 -12.13 32.04 -7.05
N THR A 305 -13.46 32.18 -6.99
CA THR A 305 -14.12 33.45 -6.70
C THR A 305 -14.68 33.43 -5.28
N GLY A 306 -14.54 34.54 -4.57
CA GLY A 306 -15.12 34.69 -3.23
C GLY A 306 -14.38 35.67 -2.32
N ASN A 307 -15.06 36.09 -1.25
CA ASN A 307 -14.58 37.10 -0.29
C ASN A 307 -13.79 36.49 0.89
N ALA A 308 -13.18 35.32 0.68
CA ALA A 308 -12.38 34.64 1.70
C ALA A 308 -10.90 35.06 1.62
N ASP A 309 -10.18 34.97 2.73
CA ASP A 309 -8.73 35.25 2.77
C ASP A 309 -7.99 34.38 1.73
N ALA A 310 -7.27 35.03 0.81
CA ALA A 310 -6.57 34.38 -0.30
C ALA A 310 -5.60 33.29 0.17
N ALA A 311 -5.01 33.44 1.37
CA ALA A 311 -4.13 32.41 1.92
C ALA A 311 -4.90 31.15 2.35
N GLN A 312 -6.09 31.30 2.93
CA GLN A 312 -6.95 30.16 3.28
C GLN A 312 -7.45 29.46 2.02
N LEU A 313 -7.81 30.23 0.99
CA LEU A 313 -8.19 29.67 -0.31
C LEU A 313 -7.04 28.88 -0.94
N ALA A 314 -5.81 29.41 -0.93
CA ALA A 314 -4.65 28.67 -1.44
C ALA A 314 -4.39 27.36 -0.68
N VAL A 315 -4.49 27.36 0.65
CA VAL A 315 -4.33 26.14 1.48
C VAL A 315 -5.46 25.15 1.23
N ARG A 316 -6.70 25.63 1.10
CA ARG A 316 -7.86 24.81 0.78
C ARG A 316 -7.72 24.19 -0.59
N THR A 317 -7.39 24.99 -1.62
CA THR A 317 -7.15 24.49 -2.97
C THR A 317 -6.03 23.47 -2.97
N ALA A 318 -4.89 23.74 -2.31
CA ALA A 318 -3.80 22.77 -2.21
C ALA A 318 -4.27 21.45 -1.60
N THR A 319 -5.11 21.51 -0.55
CA THR A 319 -5.67 20.31 0.07
C THR A 319 -6.63 19.57 -0.86
N GLU A 320 -7.49 20.29 -1.59
CA GLU A 320 -8.46 19.73 -2.52
C GLU A 320 -7.82 19.15 -3.79
N THR A 321 -6.71 19.73 -4.25
CA THR A 321 -5.95 19.27 -5.42
C THR A 321 -4.88 18.25 -5.07
N ASN A 322 -4.73 17.89 -3.79
CA ASN A 322 -3.70 17.01 -3.24
C ASN A 322 -2.26 17.52 -3.44
N CYS A 323 -2.07 18.85 -3.40
CA CYS A 323 -0.76 19.47 -3.33
C CYS A 323 -0.19 19.40 -1.91
N ASP A 324 1.05 18.96 -1.80
CA ASP A 324 1.80 18.82 -0.56
C ASP A 324 2.78 19.99 -0.33
N LEU A 325 3.11 20.71 -1.40
CA LEU A 325 3.99 21.87 -1.39
C LEU A 325 3.32 23.11 -1.99
N ILE A 326 3.42 24.25 -1.30
CA ILE A 326 3.07 25.57 -1.83
C ILE A 326 4.34 26.37 -2.11
N VAL A 327 4.54 26.79 -3.35
CA VAL A 327 5.65 27.68 -3.73
C VAL A 327 5.07 29.07 -3.99
N THR A 328 5.44 30.04 -3.16
CA THR A 328 4.94 31.42 -3.20
C THR A 328 6.06 32.41 -3.45
N PRO A 329 5.80 33.56 -4.11
CA PRO A 329 6.74 34.67 -4.12
C PRO A 329 7.00 35.18 -2.70
N TYR A 330 8.27 35.48 -2.40
CA TYR A 330 8.67 36.19 -1.19
C TYR A 330 8.25 37.65 -1.33
N ARG A 331 7.34 38.12 -0.46
CA ARG A 331 6.90 39.51 -0.43
C ARG A 331 6.90 40.06 0.98
N THR A 332 7.36 41.30 1.11
CA THR A 332 7.36 42.04 2.37
C THR A 332 6.48 43.28 2.27
N THR A 333 5.86 43.65 3.39
CA THR A 333 5.17 44.93 3.61
C THR A 333 5.83 45.55 4.83
N ASP A 334 6.34 46.78 4.69
CA ASP A 334 6.95 47.54 5.79
C ASP A 334 7.95 46.73 6.64
N THR A 335 8.87 46.04 5.96
CA THR A 335 9.94 45.18 6.54
C THR A 335 9.51 43.82 7.13
N GLU A 336 8.21 43.53 7.19
CA GLU A 336 7.69 42.22 7.60
C GLU A 336 7.17 41.41 6.41
N LEU A 337 7.03 40.09 6.56
CA LEU A 337 6.36 39.26 5.55
C LEU A 337 4.92 39.71 5.37
N THR A 338 4.45 39.69 4.13
CA THR A 338 3.03 39.95 3.83
C THR A 338 2.12 39.00 4.65
N PRO A 339 0.93 39.46 5.09
CA PRO A 339 -0.02 38.63 5.83
C PRO A 339 -0.34 37.31 5.13
N PHE A 340 -0.41 37.33 3.80
CA PHE A 340 -0.59 36.16 2.95
C PHE A 340 0.49 35.10 3.18
N VAL A 341 1.77 35.46 3.00
CA VAL A 341 2.90 34.53 3.16
C VAL A 341 2.97 34.01 4.59
N ARG A 342 2.73 34.87 5.58
CA ARG A 342 2.69 34.47 7.00
C ARG A 342 1.59 33.45 7.28
N SER A 343 0.40 33.64 6.71
CA SER A 343 -0.74 32.73 6.85
C SER A 343 -0.46 31.38 6.20
N LEU A 344 0.21 31.35 5.05
CA LEU A 344 0.68 30.09 4.43
C LEU A 344 1.64 29.32 5.33
N PHE A 345 2.63 29.99 5.95
CA PHE A 345 3.58 29.35 6.87
C PHE A 345 2.95 28.85 8.17
N ASP A 346 1.77 29.35 8.55
CA ASP A 346 1.00 28.84 9.70
C ASP A 346 0.16 27.61 9.34
N SER A 347 0.11 27.24 8.05
CA SER A 347 -0.59 26.06 7.56
C SER A 347 0.14 24.76 7.88
N ARG A 348 -0.51 23.62 7.58
CA ARG A 348 0.06 22.28 7.78
C ARG A 348 0.85 21.77 6.58
N LEU A 349 0.86 22.51 5.47
CA LEU A 349 1.52 22.17 4.22
C LEU A 349 2.97 22.66 4.24
N ASP A 350 3.83 22.04 3.43
CA ASP A 350 5.18 22.56 3.25
C ASP A 350 5.10 23.81 2.36
N VAL A 351 5.84 24.86 2.72
CA VAL A 351 5.79 26.16 2.03
C VAL A 351 7.20 26.64 1.72
N VAL A 352 7.43 27.02 0.46
CA VAL A 352 8.67 27.65 -0.01
C VAL A 352 8.36 29.06 -0.48
N ALA A 353 8.99 30.05 0.16
CA ALA A 353 8.95 31.43 -0.29
C ALA A 353 10.19 31.72 -1.14
N LEU A 354 10.01 31.92 -2.45
CA LEU A 354 11.10 32.20 -3.38
C LEU A 354 11.36 33.70 -3.45
N ARG A 355 12.59 34.11 -3.14
CA ARG A 355 13.05 35.49 -3.30
C ARG A 355 13.85 35.61 -4.59
N THR A 356 13.34 36.43 -5.50
CA THR A 356 13.91 36.71 -6.82
C THR A 356 14.39 38.16 -6.83
N ASP A 357 15.53 38.41 -6.17
CA ASP A 357 16.19 39.72 -6.14
C ASP A 357 17.31 39.78 -7.19
#